data_AF-A0A078I7Z8-F1
#
_entry.id   AF-A0A078I7Z8-F1
#
_cell.length_a   1.000
_cell.length_b   1.000
_cell.length_c   1.000
_cell.angle_alpha   90.00
_cell.angle_beta   90.00
_cell.angle_gamma   90.00
#
_symmetry.space_group_name_H-M   'P 1'
#
loop_
_entity.id
_entity.type
_entity.pdbx_description
1 polymer ?
#
loop_
_entity_poly.entity_id
_entity_poly.type
_entity_poly.pdbx_seq_one_letter_code
_entity_poly.pdbx_strand_id
1 'polypeptide(L)'
;MEHFLYMVPYLLVECASSDELRAQYSLEPFTYERPTNIPPARVGDCGVYTLKYIECHALGIEFSKKDFAKPYGKSMRDKMAVDIF
;
A
#
# COMPACT_ATOMS: atom_id res chain seq x y z
N MET A 1 -7.13 14.13 3.42
CA MET A 1 -7.34 12.72 3.83
C MET A 1 -8.59 12.56 4.67
N GLU A 2 -8.86 13.43 5.65
CA GLU A 2 -10.00 13.33 6.56
C GLU A 2 -11.33 12.94 5.91
N HIS A 3 -11.79 13.65 4.87
CA HIS A 3 -13.02 13.28 4.15
C HIS A 3 -13.03 11.83 3.63
N PHE A 4 -11.91 11.33 3.12
CA PHE A 4 -11.82 9.94 2.66
C PHE A 4 -11.96 8.93 3.81
N LEU A 5 -11.49 9.27 5.00
CA LEU A 5 -11.59 8.39 6.17
C LEU A 5 -13.04 8.16 6.59
N TYR A 6 -13.86 9.19 6.45
CA TYR A 6 -15.30 9.10 6.67
C TYR A 6 -16.04 8.49 5.49
N MET A 7 -15.63 8.74 4.24
CA MET A 7 -16.39 8.29 3.07
C MET A 7 -16.14 6.81 2.72
N VAL A 8 -14.93 6.31 2.89
CA VAL A 8 -14.57 4.93 2.48
C VAL A 8 -15.47 3.86 3.14
N PRO A 9 -15.79 3.90 4.45
CA PRO A 9 -16.70 2.92 5.06
C PRO A 9 -18.07 2.88 4.37
N TYR A 10 -18.65 4.04 4.03
CA TYR A 10 -19.94 4.11 3.34
C TYR A 10 -19.83 3.59 1.91
N LEU A 11 -18.75 3.91 1.19
CA LEU A 11 -18.52 3.38 -0.15
C LEU A 11 -18.42 1.85 -0.14
N LEU A 12 -17.75 1.26 0.85
CA LEU A 12 -17.66 -0.21 1.00
C LEU A 12 -19.03 -0.85 1.23
N VAL A 13 -19.85 -0.25 2.09
CA VAL A 13 -21.24 -0.69 2.32
C VAL A 13 -22.07 -0.59 1.05
N GLU A 14 -22.02 0.52 0.34
CA GLU A 14 -22.79 0.74 -0.90
C GLU A 14 -22.32 -0.14 -2.07
N CYS A 15 -21.05 -0.50 -2.13
CA CYS A 15 -20.50 -1.40 -3.15
C CYS A 15 -20.66 -2.89 -2.81
N ALA A 16 -21.13 -3.24 -1.62
CA ALA A 16 -21.30 -4.63 -1.22
C ALA A 16 -22.38 -5.33 -2.08
N SER A 17 -22.08 -6.53 -2.55
CA SER A 17 -22.95 -7.29 -3.45
C SER A 17 -24.14 -7.98 -2.75
N SER A 18 -24.16 -8.02 -1.42
CA SER A 18 -25.21 -8.66 -0.62
C SER A 18 -25.38 -7.99 0.74
N ASP A 19 -26.56 -8.15 1.34
CA ASP A 19 -26.86 -7.64 2.68
C ASP A 19 -26.00 -8.31 3.77
N GLU A 20 -25.64 -9.57 3.59
CA GLU A 20 -24.71 -10.28 4.49
C GLU A 20 -23.33 -9.64 4.50
N LEU A 21 -22.83 -9.19 3.35
CA LEU A 21 -21.56 -8.49 3.25
C LEU A 21 -21.66 -7.06 3.78
N ARG A 22 -22.79 -6.37 3.55
CA ARG A 22 -23.07 -5.05 4.15
C ARG A 22 -23.00 -5.10 5.67
N ALA A 23 -23.57 -6.13 6.29
CA ALA A 23 -23.56 -6.29 7.74
C ALA A 23 -22.16 -6.52 8.35
N GLN A 24 -21.16 -6.88 7.55
CA GLN A 24 -19.78 -7.08 8.00
C GLN A 24 -18.97 -5.77 8.04
N TYR A 25 -19.39 -4.75 7.29
CA TYR A 25 -18.67 -3.48 7.24
C TYR A 25 -19.08 -2.54 8.37
N SER A 26 -18.09 -2.00 9.08
CA SER A 26 -18.29 -0.92 10.04
C SER A 26 -18.42 0.42 9.31
N LEU A 27 -19.20 1.36 9.87
CA LEU A 27 -19.25 2.76 9.45
C LEU A 27 -18.28 3.66 10.23
N GLU A 28 -17.51 3.09 11.16
CA GLU A 28 -16.48 3.82 11.88
C GLU A 28 -15.44 4.39 10.90
N PRO A 29 -15.01 5.65 11.08
CA PRO A 29 -14.00 6.25 10.22
C PRO A 29 -12.68 5.48 10.27
N PHE A 30 -12.03 5.32 9.11
CA PHE A 30 -10.70 4.72 9.08
C PHE A 30 -9.66 5.63 9.75
N THR A 31 -8.63 5.02 10.33
CA THR A 31 -7.43 5.75 10.73
C THR A 31 -6.53 5.98 9.51
N TYR A 32 -5.66 6.98 9.61
CA TYR A 32 -4.69 7.28 8.56
C TYR A 32 -3.29 7.42 9.14
N GLU A 33 -2.35 6.75 8.50
CA GLU A 33 -0.93 6.92 8.77
C GLU A 33 -0.22 7.45 7.51
N ARG A 34 0.58 8.50 7.71
CA ARG A 34 1.58 8.95 6.73
C ARG A 34 2.97 8.77 7.33
N PRO A 35 3.66 7.68 7.01
CA PRO A 35 5.05 7.49 7.41
C PRO A 35 5.93 8.65 6.91
N THR A 36 6.70 9.27 7.82
CA THR A 36 7.60 10.40 7.50
C THR A 36 9.06 9.97 7.34
N ASN A 37 9.40 8.79 7.85
CA ASN A 37 10.71 8.16 7.72
C ASN A 37 10.92 7.47 6.36
N ILE A 38 9.90 7.46 5.51
CA ILE A 38 9.97 6.77 4.22
C ILE A 38 10.75 7.63 3.22
N PRO A 39 11.80 7.05 2.61
CA PRO A 39 12.62 7.75 1.64
C PRO A 39 11.82 8.08 0.37
N PRO A 40 12.16 9.13 -0.38
CA PRO A 40 11.59 9.35 -1.69
C PRO A 40 12.10 8.28 -2.69
N ALA A 41 11.18 7.79 -3.52
CA ALA A 41 11.53 6.94 -4.65
C ALA A 41 12.30 7.73 -5.72
N ARG A 42 13.02 7.01 -6.57
CA ARG A 42 13.61 7.60 -7.79
C ARG A 42 12.55 7.82 -8.84
N VAL A 43 12.82 8.75 -9.76
CA VAL A 43 11.98 8.97 -10.94
C VAL A 43 11.88 7.67 -11.73
N GLY A 44 10.65 7.25 -12.02
CA GLY A 44 10.36 6.00 -12.74
C GLY A 44 10.24 4.75 -11.87
N ASP A 45 10.65 4.78 -10.60
CA ASP A 45 10.62 3.61 -9.71
C ASP A 45 9.38 3.60 -8.77
N CYS A 46 8.46 4.57 -8.89
CA CYS A 46 7.37 4.74 -7.91
C CYS A 46 6.50 3.49 -7.73
N GLY A 47 6.13 2.78 -8.80
CA GLY A 47 5.31 1.57 -8.71
C GLY A 47 6.01 0.44 -7.95
N VAL A 48 7.24 0.12 -8.35
CA VAL A 48 8.09 -0.91 -7.72
C VAL A 48 8.34 -0.58 -6.25
N TYR A 49 8.59 0.70 -5.96
CA TYR A 49 8.80 1.21 -4.62
C TYR A 49 7.56 1.06 -3.73
N THR A 50 6.38 1.42 -4.25
CA THR A 50 5.10 1.27 -3.56
C THR A 50 4.81 -0.20 -3.26
N LEU A 51 4.99 -1.08 -4.25
CA LEU A 51 4.72 -2.52 -4.07
C LEU A 51 5.65 -3.14 -3.03
N LYS A 52 6.94 -2.80 -3.05
CA LYS A 52 7.88 -3.29 -2.05
C LYS A 52 7.58 -2.73 -0.65
N TYR A 53 7.12 -1.48 -0.57
CA TYR A 53 6.66 -0.92 0.70
C TYR A 53 5.46 -1.69 1.27
N ILE A 54 4.48 -2.03 0.43
CA ILE A 54 3.32 -2.84 0.81
C ILE A 54 3.76 -4.23 1.27
N GLU A 55 4.67 -4.89 0.55
CA GLU A 55 5.23 -6.20 0.91
C GLU A 55 5.89 -6.15 2.29
N CYS A 56 6.81 -5.21 2.52
CA CYS A 56 7.48 -5.05 3.81
C CYS A 56 6.49 -4.81 4.96
N HIS A 57 5.50 -3.94 4.74
CA HIS A 57 4.48 -3.62 5.74
C HIS A 57 3.60 -4.84 6.07
N ALA A 58 3.15 -5.59 5.06
CA ALA A 58 2.35 -6.80 5.25
C ALA A 58 3.12 -7.91 6.00
N LEU A 59 4.43 -8.00 5.80
CA LEU A 59 5.31 -8.95 6.49
C LEU A 59 5.80 -8.46 7.87
N GLY A 60 5.51 -7.22 8.25
CA GLY A 60 6.02 -6.61 9.48
C GLY A 60 7.54 -6.36 9.48
N ILE A 61 8.15 -6.23 8.30
CA ILE A 61 9.59 -5.99 8.12
C ILE A 61 9.83 -4.49 7.88
N GLU A 62 10.89 -3.94 8.46
CA GLU A 62 11.25 -2.54 8.24
C GLU A 62 11.58 -2.28 6.76
N PHE A 63 10.98 -1.22 6.23
CA PHE A 63 11.27 -0.78 4.88
C PHE A 63 12.63 -0.05 4.81
N SER A 64 13.62 -0.67 4.16
CA SER A 64 15.01 -0.19 4.14
C SER A 64 15.39 0.55 2.85
N LYS A 65 16.04 1.72 3.00
CA LYS A 65 16.68 2.46 1.88
C LYS A 65 17.71 1.64 1.12
N LYS A 66 18.38 0.69 1.81
CA LYS A 66 19.52 -0.04 1.25
C LYS A 66 19.08 -0.95 0.10
N ASP A 67 17.86 -1.46 0.18
CA ASP A 67 17.26 -2.32 -0.85
C ASP A 67 17.01 -1.57 -2.17
N PHE A 68 17.01 -0.23 -2.13
CA PHE A 68 16.83 0.67 -3.29
C PHE A 68 18.08 1.49 -3.63
N ALA A 69 19.23 1.16 -3.02
CA ALA A 69 20.48 1.80 -3.35
C ALA A 69 20.87 1.50 -4.82
N LYS A 70 21.69 2.38 -5.39
CA LYS A 70 22.07 2.41 -6.83
C LYS A 70 22.40 1.02 -7.45
N PRO A 71 23.11 0.09 -6.79
CA PRO A 71 23.42 -1.21 -7.39
C PRO A 71 22.24 -2.22 -7.37
N TYR A 72 21.25 -2.06 -6.49
CA TYR A 72 20.20 -3.06 -6.25
C TYR A 72 18.86 -2.76 -6.97
N GLY A 73 18.71 -1.56 -7.55
CA GLY A 73 17.46 -1.16 -8.20
C GLY A 73 17.07 -2.01 -9.40
N LYS A 74 18.03 -2.46 -10.23
CA LYS A 74 17.72 -3.32 -11.39
C LYS A 74 17.28 -4.71 -10.95
N SER A 75 18.03 -5.37 -10.06
CA SER A 75 17.67 -6.70 -9.57
C SER A 75 16.33 -6.71 -8.86
N MET A 76 15.99 -5.64 -8.13
CA MET A 76 14.67 -5.49 -7.51
C MET A 76 13.57 -5.41 -8.57
N ARG A 77 13.72 -4.54 -9.58
CA ARG A 77 12.75 -4.44 -10.68
C ARG A 77 12.57 -5.76 -11.42
N ASP A 78 13.67 -6.43 -11.76
CA ASP A 78 13.64 -7.71 -12.46
C ASP A 78 12.93 -8.77 -11.60
N LYS A 79 13.24 -8.84 -10.30
CA LYS A 79 12.58 -9.75 -9.37
C LYS A 79 11.08 -9.47 -9.27
N MET A 80 10.69 -8.21 -9.09
CA MET A 80 9.27 -7.85 -8.99
C MET A 80 8.51 -8.07 -10.30
N ALA A 81 9.16 -7.89 -11.45
CA ALA A 81 8.54 -8.25 -12.72
C ALA A 81 8.24 -9.75 -12.81
N VAL A 82 9.15 -10.60 -12.31
CA VAL A 82 8.93 -12.07 -12.25
C VAL A 82 7.89 -12.47 -11.20
N ASP A 83 7.83 -11.78 -10.06
CA ASP A 83 6.90 -12.13 -8.98
C ASP A 83 5.44 -11.70 -9.30
N ILE A 84 5.24 -10.74 -10.23
CA ILE A 84 3.93 -10.20 -10.60
C ILE A 84 3.35 -10.85 -11.88
N PHE A 85 4.20 -11.24 -12.83
CA PHE A 85 3.82 -11.79 -14.15
C PHE A 85 4.22 -13.25 -14.30
#